data_AF-A0A2R5HG81-F1
#
_entry.id   AF-A0A2R5HG81-F1
#
_cell.length_a   1.000
_cell.length_b   1.000
_cell.length_c   1.000
_cell.angle_alpha   90.00
_cell.angle_beta   90.00
_cell.angle_gamma   90.00
#
_symmetry.space_group_name_H-M   'P 1'
#
loop_
_entity.id
_entity.type
_entity.pdbx_description
1 polymer ?
#
loop_
_entity_poly.entity_id
_entity_poly.type
_entity_poly.pdbx_seq_one_letter_code
_entity_poly.pdbx_strand_id
1 'polypeptide(L)'
;MLDSKEEELIHNEFDGTFKKLSQGSALNYVNEEGEKVLLKFDESGLSMSRYTAEGALVMRFNRDLETQMKFPGLGPLELLTDQYHLDEARGLLSVHYRLAQKGQAFSSYQLNIHWGEQNV
;
A
#
# COMPACT_ATOMS: atom_id res chain seq x y z
N MET A 1 -6.93 22.86 -23.05
CA MET A 1 -7.68 21.87 -22.25
C MET A 1 -7.14 21.95 -20.84
N LEU A 2 -8.00 22.09 -19.84
CA LEU A 2 -7.57 22.12 -18.44
C LEU A 2 -7.22 20.69 -18.03
N ASP A 3 -5.95 20.42 -17.76
CA ASP A 3 -5.53 19.27 -16.94
C ASP A 3 -6.12 19.50 -15.54
N SER A 4 -7.33 19.00 -15.29
CA SER A 4 -7.89 18.98 -13.95
C SER A 4 -7.11 17.94 -13.15
N LYS A 5 -6.14 18.40 -12.35
CA LYS A 5 -5.59 17.60 -11.26
C LYS A 5 -6.69 17.46 -10.21
N GLU A 6 -7.29 16.28 -10.13
CA GLU A 6 -8.10 15.88 -8.98
C GLU A 6 -7.13 15.41 -7.89
N GLU A 7 -7.23 16.04 -6.72
CA GLU A 7 -6.51 15.65 -5.51
C GLU A 7 -7.57 15.15 -4.52
N GLU A 8 -7.37 13.94 -4.03
CA GLU A 8 -8.27 13.29 -3.10
C GLU A 8 -7.47 12.87 -1.86
N LEU A 9 -8.01 13.16 -0.68
CA LEU A 9 -7.47 12.70 0.59
C LEU A 9 -8.44 11.66 1.18
N ILE A 10 -7.94 10.43 1.34
CA ILE A 10 -8.70 9.33 1.94
C ILE A 10 -8.04 8.99 3.27
N HIS A 11 -8.83 9.01 4.35
CA HIS A 11 -8.41 8.60 5.70
C HIS A 11 -9.38 7.55 6.22
N ASN A 12 -8.84 6.38 6.56
CA ASN A 12 -9.62 5.25 7.08
C ASN A 12 -8.94 4.65 8.30
N GLU A 13 -9.73 4.25 9.29
CA GLU A 13 -9.28 3.60 10.52
C GLU A 13 -9.95 2.24 10.64
N PHE A 14 -9.16 1.22 10.98
CA PHE A 14 -9.63 -0.16 11.11
C PHE A 14 -9.00 -0.81 12.32
N ASP A 15 -9.80 -1.61 13.03
CA ASP A 15 -9.27 -2.55 14.01
C ASP A 15 -8.46 -3.63 13.29
N GLY A 16 -7.32 -3.99 13.89
CA GLY A 16 -6.39 -4.91 13.29
C GLY A 16 -5.43 -5.53 14.30
N THR A 17 -4.48 -6.28 13.76
CA THR A 17 -3.44 -6.94 14.54
C THR A 17 -2.08 -6.59 13.98
N PHE A 18 -1.17 -6.21 14.88
CA PHE A 18 0.24 -6.08 14.59
C PHE A 18 1.00 -7.32 15.07
N LYS A 19 1.92 -7.80 14.25
CA LYS A 19 2.75 -8.96 14.58
C LYS A 19 4.18 -8.77 14.09
N LYS A 20 5.14 -8.95 15.01
CA LYS A 20 6.55 -9.11 14.67
C LYS A 20 6.80 -10.46 14.00
N LEU A 21 7.52 -10.44 12.89
CA LEU A 21 7.96 -11.64 12.17
C LEU A 21 9.45 -11.88 12.42
N SER A 22 9.98 -13.01 11.93
CA SER A 22 11.44 -13.25 11.92
C SER A 22 12.19 -12.24 11.04
N GLN A 23 11.51 -11.71 10.01
CA GLN A 23 11.98 -10.63 9.14
C GLN A 23 10.85 -9.62 8.99
N GLY A 24 11.07 -8.42 9.52
CA GLY A 24 10.10 -7.33 9.48
C GLY A 24 8.88 -7.57 10.36
N SER A 25 7.76 -7.02 9.90
CA SER A 25 6.51 -6.93 10.63
C SER A 25 5.31 -7.14 9.72
N ALA A 26 4.17 -7.43 10.33
CA ALA A 26 2.91 -7.57 9.63
C ALA A 26 1.77 -6.85 10.33
N LEU A 27 0.90 -6.24 9.54
CA LEU A 27 -0.41 -5.77 9.95
C LEU A 27 -1.48 -6.59 9.23
N ASN A 28 -2.54 -6.97 9.96
CA ASN A 28 -3.73 -7.59 9.37
C ASN A 28 -4.96 -6.84 9.85
N TYR A 29 -5.85 -6.51 8.92
CA TYR A 29 -7.15 -5.90 9.22
C TYR A 29 -8.19 -6.34 8.18
N VAL A 30 -9.43 -5.92 8.39
CA VAL A 30 -10.53 -6.08 7.42
C VAL A 30 -10.97 -4.68 7.00
N ASN A 31 -11.00 -4.41 5.69
CA ASN A 31 -11.40 -3.10 5.18
C ASN A 31 -12.94 -2.93 5.16
N GLU A 32 -13.42 -1.78 4.67
CA GLU A 32 -14.84 -1.44 4.57
C GLU A 32 -15.65 -2.42 3.69
N GLU A 33 -15.01 -3.03 2.70
CA GLU A 33 -15.60 -4.02 1.79
C GLU A 33 -15.61 -5.44 2.39
N GLY A 34 -15.20 -5.61 3.65
CA GLY A 34 -15.10 -6.92 4.29
C GLY A 34 -13.93 -7.78 3.79
N GLU A 35 -13.00 -7.19 3.04
CA GLU A 35 -11.83 -7.89 2.50
C GLU A 35 -10.73 -7.95 3.55
N LYS A 36 -10.10 -9.12 3.67
CA LYS A 36 -8.90 -9.25 4.49
C LYS A 36 -7.74 -8.54 3.80
N VAL A 37 -7.03 -7.71 4.55
CA VAL A 37 -5.81 -7.04 4.09
C VAL A 37 -4.64 -7.48 4.95
N LEU A 38 -3.55 -7.89 4.31
CA LEU A 38 -2.28 -8.24 4.94
C LEU A 38 -1.19 -7.33 4.41
N LEU A 39 -0.57 -6.57 5.31
CA LEU A 39 0.61 -5.77 5.05
C LEU A 39 1.80 -6.49 5.66
N LYS A 40 2.86 -6.70 4.88
CA LYS A 40 4.16 -7.18 5.36
C LYS A 40 5.22 -6.19 4.97
N PHE A 41 6.01 -5.74 5.91
CA PHE A 41 6.98 -4.70 5.66
C PHE A 41 8.24 -4.84 6.50
N ASP A 42 9.33 -4.36 5.94
CA ASP A 42 10.63 -4.16 6.59
C ASP A 42 11.30 -2.90 6.02
N GLU A 43 12.58 -2.71 6.27
CA GLU A 43 13.33 -1.56 5.74
C GLU A 43 13.47 -1.57 4.20
N SER A 44 13.32 -2.74 3.56
CA SER A 44 13.45 -2.88 2.10
C SER A 44 12.17 -2.52 1.35
N GLY A 45 11.01 -2.65 1.98
CA GLY A 45 9.74 -2.39 1.31
C GLY A 45 8.51 -2.95 1.99
N LEU A 46 7.37 -2.78 1.31
CA LEU A 46 6.05 -3.20 1.73
C LEU A 46 5.43 -4.13 0.67
N SER A 47 4.88 -5.25 1.12
CA SER A 47 3.94 -6.07 0.35
C SER A 47 2.55 -5.93 0.96
N MET A 48 1.60 -5.45 0.16
CA MET A 48 0.19 -5.36 0.53
C MET A 48 -0.59 -6.41 -0.27
N SER A 49 -1.32 -7.27 0.43
CA SER A 49 -2.22 -8.26 -0.16
C SER A 49 -3.66 -7.98 0.27
N ARG A 50 -4.55 -7.74 -0.69
CA ARG A 50 -6.00 -7.66 -0.48
C ARG A 50 -6.66 -8.93 -1.00
N TYR A 51 -7.41 -9.62 -0.15
CA TYR A 51 -8.13 -10.84 -0.51
C TYR A 51 -9.57 -10.49 -0.89
N THR A 52 -9.78 -10.30 -2.20
CA THR A 52 -11.07 -9.93 -2.79
C THR A 52 -11.89 -11.17 -3.16
N ALA A 53 -13.16 -10.99 -3.53
CA ALA A 53 -13.98 -12.07 -4.07
C ALA A 53 -13.42 -12.70 -5.36
N GLU A 54 -12.65 -11.93 -6.14
CA GLU A 54 -12.06 -12.37 -7.43
C GLU A 54 -10.65 -12.97 -7.28
N GLY A 55 -10.10 -12.97 -6.05
CA GLY A 55 -8.77 -13.45 -5.73
C GLY A 55 -7.90 -12.42 -5.01
N ALA A 56 -6.63 -12.79 -4.78
CA ALA A 56 -5.70 -11.92 -4.08
C ALA A 56 -5.07 -10.89 -5.04
N LEU A 57 -5.26 -9.61 -4.74
CA LEU A 57 -4.52 -8.50 -5.34
C LEU A 57 -3.28 -8.22 -4.49
N VAL A 58 -2.09 -8.24 -5.11
CA VAL A 58 -0.83 -8.01 -4.41
C VAL A 58 -0.12 -6.80 -5.00
N MET A 59 0.22 -5.84 -4.14
CA MET A 59 1.01 -4.65 -4.45
C MET A 59 2.33 -4.73 -3.71
N ARG A 60 3.43 -4.37 -4.37
CA ARG A 60 4.77 -4.41 -3.79
C ARG A 60 5.46 -3.07 -4.00
N PHE A 61 5.85 -2.45 -2.90
CA PHE A 61 6.52 -1.16 -2.87
C PHE A 61 7.96 -1.39 -2.45
N ASN A 62 8.90 -1.12 -3.34
CA ASN A 62 10.33 -1.27 -3.13
C ASN A 62 11.04 -0.29 -4.07
N ARG A 63 11.99 0.49 -3.54
CA ARG A 63 12.66 1.56 -4.30
C ARG A 63 13.58 1.04 -5.41
N ASP A 64 14.06 -0.19 -5.27
CA ASP A 64 15.03 -0.81 -6.17
C ASP A 64 14.37 -1.71 -7.23
N LEU A 65 13.05 -1.91 -7.14
CA LEU A 65 12.31 -2.81 -8.01
C LEU A 65 10.98 -2.20 -8.47
N GLU A 66 10.84 -2.00 -9.77
CA GLU A 66 9.53 -1.81 -10.40
C GLU A 66 8.73 -3.10 -10.30
N THR A 67 7.49 -3.01 -9.85
CA THR A 67 6.62 -4.17 -9.70
C THR A 67 5.41 -4.09 -10.60
N GLN A 68 5.04 -5.23 -11.18
CA GLN A 68 3.84 -5.32 -12.00
C GLN A 68 2.71 -5.96 -11.20
N MET A 69 1.51 -5.42 -11.35
CA MET A 69 0.30 -5.91 -10.73
C MET A 69 -0.82 -5.98 -11.77
N LYS A 70 -1.71 -6.97 -11.64
CA LYS A 70 -2.92 -7.04 -12.46
C LYS A 70 -4.07 -6.48 -11.66
N PHE A 71 -4.56 -5.32 -12.05
CA PHE A 71 -5.71 -4.70 -11.42
C PHE A 71 -7.00 -5.11 -12.15
N PRO A 72 -8.03 -5.62 -11.45
CA PRO A 72 -9.31 -5.96 -12.09
C PRO A 72 -9.88 -4.77 -12.87
N GLY A 73 -10.36 -5.01 -14.09
CA GLY A 73 -10.91 -3.98 -14.98
C GLY A 73 -9.88 -3.09 -15.71
N LEU A 74 -8.69 -2.84 -15.12
CA LEU A 74 -7.67 -1.96 -15.73
C LEU A 74 -6.51 -2.72 -16.39
N GLY A 75 -6.38 -4.02 -16.13
CA GLY A 75 -5.32 -4.86 -16.69
C GLY A 75 -3.98 -4.70 -15.98
N PRO A 76 -2.85 -4.98 -16.66
CA PRO A 76 -1.52 -4.83 -16.09
C PRO A 76 -1.19 -3.37 -15.82
N LEU A 77 -0.68 -3.10 -14.62
CA LEU A 77 -0.15 -1.82 -14.18
C LEU A 77 1.27 -2.02 -13.63
N GLU A 78 2.07 -0.98 -13.80
CA GLU A 78 3.42 -0.85 -13.25
C GLU A 78 3.33 0.05 -12.02
N LEU A 79 3.99 -0.36 -10.94
CA LEU A 79 4.08 0.38 -9.70
C LEU A 79 5.52 0.83 -9.49
N LEU A 80 5.70 2.15 -9.49
CA LEU A 80 6.98 2.82 -9.35
C LEU A 80 7.07 3.43 -7.95
N THR A 81 7.95 2.91 -7.10
CA THR A 81 8.13 3.43 -5.73
C THR A 81 9.19 4.53 -5.72
N ASP A 82 8.78 5.77 -5.51
CA ASP A 82 9.68 6.93 -5.49
C ASP A 82 10.32 7.11 -4.10
N GLN A 83 9.52 6.95 -3.04
CA GLN A 83 9.97 7.08 -1.65
C GLN A 83 9.35 5.98 -0.80
N TYR A 84 10.14 5.48 0.15
CA TYR A 84 9.74 4.50 1.14
C TYR A 84 10.43 4.85 2.46
N HIS A 85 9.65 4.99 3.53
CA HIS A 85 10.14 5.28 4.87
C HIS A 85 9.38 4.47 5.91
N LEU A 86 10.12 3.82 6.80
CA LEU A 86 9.60 3.06 7.93
C LEU A 86 10.17 3.64 9.22
N ASP A 87 9.28 4.11 10.11
CA ASP A 87 9.58 4.45 11.50
C ASP A 87 8.72 3.53 12.38
N GLU A 88 9.20 2.32 12.56
CA GLU A 88 8.47 1.29 13.30
C GLU A 88 8.34 1.62 14.80
N ALA A 89 9.29 2.38 15.37
CA ALA A 89 9.21 2.81 16.77
C ALA A 89 8.02 3.74 17.01
N ARG A 90 7.63 4.53 16.00
CA ARG A 90 6.43 5.38 16.01
C ARG A 90 5.21 4.73 15.36
N GLY A 91 5.34 3.50 14.88
CA GLY A 91 4.29 2.80 14.14
C GLY A 91 3.88 3.52 12.87
N LEU A 92 4.85 4.02 12.09
CA LEU A 92 4.61 4.79 10.86
C LEU A 92 5.31 4.14 9.66
N LEU A 93 4.58 4.05 8.55
CA LEU A 93 5.12 3.68 7.24
C LEU A 93 4.56 4.65 6.19
N SER A 94 5.46 5.27 5.42
CA SER A 94 5.13 6.21 4.35
C SER A 94 5.67 5.74 3.02
N VAL A 95 4.84 5.75 1.98
CA VAL A 95 5.22 5.39 0.60
C VAL A 95 4.73 6.44 -0.38
N HIS A 96 5.62 6.97 -1.21
CA HIS A 96 5.24 7.74 -2.38
C HIS A 96 5.46 6.87 -3.62
N TYR A 97 4.43 6.71 -4.43
CA TYR A 97 4.49 5.86 -5.60
C TYR A 97 3.64 6.40 -6.74
N ARG A 98 3.96 5.95 -7.95
CA ARG A 98 3.20 6.25 -9.17
C ARG A 98 2.68 4.96 -9.78
N LEU A 99 1.52 5.05 -10.40
CA LEU A 99 1.04 4.01 -11.29
C LEU A 99 1.35 4.40 -12.73
N ALA A 100 1.84 3.43 -13.48
CA ALA A 100 2.11 3.54 -14.90
C ALA A 100 1.45 2.40 -15.67
N GLN A 101 1.22 2.64 -16.94
CA GLN A 101 0.76 1.62 -17.87
C GLN A 101 1.51 1.78 -19.19
N LYS A 102 2.14 0.70 -19.65
CA LYS A 102 2.97 0.71 -20.87
C LYS A 102 4.09 1.76 -20.79
N GLY A 103 4.73 1.86 -19.62
CA GLY A 103 5.83 2.79 -19.35
C GLY A 103 5.42 4.26 -19.16
N GLN A 104 4.12 4.60 -19.20
CA GLN A 104 3.65 5.97 -18.98
C GLN A 104 2.95 6.08 -17.63
N ALA A 105 3.54 6.88 -16.72
CA ALA A 105 2.93 7.22 -15.45
C ALA A 105 1.70 8.12 -15.66
N PHE A 106 0.59 7.80 -15.00
CA PHE A 106 -0.67 8.53 -15.13
C PHE A 106 -1.25 9.01 -13.79
N SER A 107 -0.73 8.53 -12.66
CA SER A 107 -1.14 8.98 -11.32
C SER A 107 -0.01 8.89 -10.31
N SER A 108 -0.11 9.68 -9.24
CA SER A 108 0.85 9.76 -8.13
C SER A 108 0.10 9.70 -6.80
N TYR A 109 0.63 8.95 -5.85
CA TYR A 109 -0.01 8.69 -4.57
C TYR A 109 0.98 8.86 -3.42
N GLN A 110 0.44 9.25 -2.26
CA GLN A 110 1.14 9.24 -0.98
C GLN A 110 0.32 8.39 0.00
N LEU A 111 0.86 7.24 0.39
CA LEU A 111 0.26 6.33 1.35
C LEU A 111 0.97 6.49 2.69
N ASN A 112 0.23 6.83 3.73
CA ASN A 112 0.70 6.82 5.11
C ASN A 112 -0.11 5.80 5.91
N ILE A 113 0.59 4.90 6.58
CA ILE A 113 0.00 3.87 7.45
C ILE A 113 0.53 4.13 8.85
N HIS A 114 -0.41 4.33 9.78
CA HIS A 114 -0.14 4.43 11.19
C HIS A 114 -0.71 3.22 11.92
N TRP A 115 0.03 2.68 12.89
CA TRP A 115 -0.46 1.65 13.79
C TRP A 115 0.04 1.89 15.21
N GLY A 116 -0.75 1.47 16.18
CA GLY A 116 -0.46 1.61 17.59
C GLY A 116 -1.67 1.19 18.40
N GLU A 117 -1.46 0.97 19.70
CA GLU A 117 -2.58 0.74 20.61
C GLU A 117 -3.33 2.07 20.79
N GLN A 118 -4.65 2.06 20.64
CA GLN A 118 -5.47 3.15 21.16
C GLN A 118 -5.33 3.11 22.68
N ASN A 119 -4.59 4.07 23.25
CA ASN A 119 -4.61 4.31 24.69
C ASN A 119 -6.05 4.74 25.06
N VAL A 120 -6.80 3.84 25.69
CA VAL A 120 -8.09 4.13 26.32
C VAL A 120 -7.85 4.78 27.68
#